data_AF-A0A4R3L5D4-F1
#
_entry.id   AF-A0A4R3L5D4-F1
#
_cell.length_a   1.000
_cell.length_b   1.000
_cell.length_c   1.000
_cell.angle_alpha   90.00
_cell.angle_beta   90.00
_cell.angle_gamma   90.00
#
_symmetry.space_group_name_H-M   'P 1'
#
loop_
_entity.id
_entity.type
_entity.pdbx_description
1 polymer ?
#
loop_
_entity_poly.entity_id
_entity_poly.type
_entity_poly.pdbx_seq_one_letter_code
_entity_poly.pdbx_strand_id
1 'polypeptide(L)'
;MAEQLEYADQIEAAWNGHLGLLEVVEHSERWLAGGRPALAVALYRTWLATPSRAPGGEHLIWFNLGALLAQLGDHEGSLDAYLQVVHRAPTFWQARINLGLVYERMGKTDAALGQWRHIVEKVDTTKDDQKQLAVTALNHIGRHLEGLKRYAEATAALTDSLRLNPLQPDAIHHWIFQRAKQCRWPVYDPPPGLTTEVLRANTSTLAMIALSDDPREQLEAAQRYVQSKLSPLPSERLAPTAAYGHGRLRIGYCSSDLCQHPVAMLTVELFELHDRSRFEVYVFDWSPEDGSALRARIRQAVDHFIDVKGLTDEEAARLIRANEIDILVDLQGQTHGARPRIFAWRPAPVLLTYLGLPATTGFPFIDYVIADRYLIPPEFASYYTEKPLYMPDVYQVSDRKREVAEIPRRQDCGLPERGVVLCCMNNNYKITPEIFDVWMRVLKLLPDAVLWLLEDNSQVPISLRQEAMARGVDPARLVFAKRTSHPQYLARYALADLFLDTYPFNAGTTANDALWMGLPLITISGKTFASRMAGALLQAAGLGDFIARDMREYEDMIVYYASSAERLQKARDRLREIRSSVLFDVERWVKCYEETLANLVQ
;
A
#
# COMPACT_ATOMS: atom_id res chain seq x y z
N MET A 1 24.44 -43.01 9.50
CA MET A 1 24.01 -44.42 9.34
C MET A 1 22.96 -44.82 10.36
N ALA A 2 23.23 -44.77 11.69
CA ALA A 2 22.23 -45.10 12.72
C ALA A 2 20.92 -44.29 12.61
N GLU A 3 21.03 -42.98 12.39
CA GLU A 3 19.87 -42.09 12.20
C GLU A 3 19.06 -42.43 10.92
N GLN A 4 19.73 -42.89 9.86
CA GLN A 4 19.07 -43.27 8.60
C GLN A 4 18.36 -44.62 8.70
N LEU A 5 18.92 -45.54 9.49
CA LEU A 5 18.26 -46.80 9.86
C LEU A 5 16.99 -46.51 10.66
N GLU A 6 17.06 -45.59 11.64
CA GLU A 6 15.90 -45.20 12.44
C GLU A 6 14.72 -44.64 11.60
N TYR A 7 15.00 -43.87 10.54
CA TYR A 7 13.93 -43.38 9.66
C TYR A 7 13.31 -44.48 8.80
N ALA A 8 14.12 -45.38 8.28
CA ALA A 8 13.65 -46.51 7.49
C ALA A 8 12.75 -47.41 8.35
N ASP A 9 13.15 -47.68 9.59
CA ASP A 9 12.39 -48.46 10.56
C ASP A 9 11.02 -47.82 10.87
N GLN A 10 10.97 -46.48 10.99
CA GLN A 10 9.71 -45.76 11.24
C GLN A 10 8.76 -45.77 10.03
N ILE A 11 9.30 -45.64 8.80
CA ILE A 11 8.50 -45.78 7.58
C ILE A 11 8.02 -47.21 7.38
N GLU A 12 8.86 -48.21 7.64
CA GLU A 12 8.50 -49.62 7.57
C GLU A 12 7.45 -49.98 8.63
N ALA A 13 7.57 -49.46 9.85
CA ALA A 13 6.56 -49.59 10.88
C ALA A 13 5.23 -48.94 10.47
N ALA A 14 5.27 -47.78 9.79
CA ALA A 14 4.06 -47.18 9.22
C ALA A 14 3.45 -48.08 8.13
N TRP A 15 4.25 -48.62 7.22
CA TRP A 15 3.80 -49.48 6.11
C TRP A 15 3.18 -50.79 6.61
N ASN A 16 3.76 -51.38 7.65
CA ASN A 16 3.26 -52.62 8.25
C ASN A 16 2.05 -52.39 9.18
N GLY A 17 1.58 -51.15 9.35
CA GLY A 17 0.43 -50.83 10.18
C GLY A 17 0.75 -50.75 11.69
N HIS A 18 2.02 -50.81 12.07
CA HIS A 18 2.47 -50.85 13.47
C HIS A 18 2.48 -49.48 14.15
N LEU A 19 2.52 -48.38 13.40
CA LEU A 19 2.41 -47.02 13.98
C LEU A 19 0.96 -46.56 14.12
N GLY A 20 0.60 -46.14 15.33
CA GLY A 20 -0.64 -45.45 15.65
C GLY A 20 -0.64 -43.99 15.21
N LEU A 21 -1.80 -43.33 15.36
CA LEU A 21 -2.00 -41.93 14.97
C LEU A 21 -1.02 -40.98 15.69
N LEU A 22 -0.92 -41.10 17.02
CA LEU A 22 -0.10 -40.21 17.84
C LEU A 22 1.39 -40.34 17.49
N GLU A 23 1.87 -41.57 17.34
CA GLU A 23 3.27 -41.85 16.98
C GLU A 23 3.64 -41.21 15.64
N VAL A 24 2.76 -41.31 14.63
CA VAL A 24 3.02 -40.68 13.33
C VAL A 24 3.07 -39.16 13.40
N VAL A 25 2.26 -38.52 14.25
CA VAL A 25 2.34 -37.08 14.48
C VAL A 25 3.65 -36.72 15.17
N GLU A 26 4.02 -37.41 16.25
CA GLU A 26 5.24 -37.15 17.02
C GLU A 26 6.53 -37.39 16.19
N HIS A 27 6.58 -38.45 15.39
CA HIS A 27 7.70 -38.70 14.46
C HIS A 27 7.81 -37.59 13.42
N SER A 28 6.68 -37.18 12.84
CA SER A 28 6.65 -36.10 11.85
C SER A 28 7.09 -34.76 12.43
N GLU A 29 6.61 -34.39 13.62
CA GLU A 29 6.99 -33.16 14.31
C GLU A 29 8.49 -33.11 14.61
N ARG A 30 9.07 -34.24 15.09
CA ARG A 30 10.52 -34.36 15.29
C ARG A 30 11.30 -34.16 14.00
N TRP A 31 10.86 -34.74 12.90
CA TRP A 31 11.54 -34.58 11.61
C TRP A 31 11.40 -33.17 11.04
N LEU A 32 10.26 -32.51 11.24
CA LEU A 32 10.08 -31.10 10.87
C LEU A 32 11.02 -30.20 11.68
N ALA A 33 11.13 -30.41 12.99
CA ALA A 33 12.08 -29.70 13.85
C ALA A 33 13.54 -29.95 13.42
N GLY A 34 13.85 -31.13 12.88
CA GLY A 34 15.15 -31.48 12.32
C GLY A 34 15.39 -31.01 10.87
N GLY A 35 14.48 -30.24 10.27
CA GLY A 35 14.63 -29.73 8.90
C GLY A 35 14.43 -30.78 7.80
N ARG A 36 13.67 -31.85 8.07
CA ARG A 36 13.45 -32.99 7.15
C ARG A 36 11.97 -33.14 6.74
N PRO A 37 11.36 -32.13 6.11
CA PRO A 37 9.93 -32.14 5.80
C PRO A 37 9.53 -33.23 4.78
N ALA A 38 10.44 -33.62 3.89
CA ALA A 38 10.18 -34.69 2.92
C ALA A 38 9.94 -36.05 3.60
N LEU A 39 10.63 -36.33 4.71
CA LEU A 39 10.41 -37.56 5.48
C LEU A 39 9.03 -37.54 6.14
N ALA A 40 8.61 -36.40 6.72
CA ALA A 40 7.29 -36.27 7.32
C ALA A 40 6.17 -36.47 6.28
N VAL A 41 6.31 -35.89 5.08
CA VAL A 41 5.40 -36.15 3.95
C VAL A 41 5.35 -37.64 3.60
N ALA A 42 6.51 -38.31 3.50
CA ALA A 42 6.58 -39.73 3.20
C ALA A 42 5.90 -40.58 4.28
N LEU A 43 6.10 -40.27 5.56
CA LEU A 43 5.47 -40.97 6.67
C LEU A 43 3.96 -40.81 6.67
N TYR A 44 3.45 -39.58 6.49
CA TYR A 44 2.01 -39.36 6.39
C TYR A 44 1.39 -40.13 5.21
N ARG A 45 1.99 -40.07 4.00
CA ARG A 45 1.51 -40.80 2.82
C ARG A 45 1.54 -42.32 3.04
N THR A 46 2.62 -42.84 3.62
CA THR A 46 2.77 -44.26 3.96
C THR A 46 1.70 -44.69 4.96
N TRP A 47 1.50 -43.90 6.01
CA TRP A 47 0.50 -44.18 7.02
C TRP A 47 -0.92 -44.20 6.44
N LEU A 48 -1.25 -43.24 5.57
CA LEU A 48 -2.55 -43.15 4.90
C LEU A 48 -2.81 -44.26 3.88
N ALA A 49 -1.76 -44.84 3.27
CA ALA A 49 -1.87 -45.89 2.26
C ALA A 49 -2.05 -47.30 2.86
N THR A 50 -1.87 -47.47 4.17
CA THR A 50 -1.83 -48.79 4.82
C THR A 50 -3.24 -49.33 5.13
N PRO A 51 -3.69 -50.45 4.52
CA PRO A 51 -5.09 -50.92 4.65
C PRO A 51 -5.44 -51.64 5.95
N SER A 52 -4.45 -52.08 6.74
CA SER A 52 -4.63 -53.02 7.88
C SER A 52 -4.96 -52.36 9.22
N ARG A 53 -5.30 -51.06 9.24
CA ARG A 53 -5.51 -50.30 10.49
C ARG A 53 -6.97 -50.23 10.95
N ALA A 54 -7.15 -50.08 12.26
CA ALA A 54 -8.43 -49.73 12.85
C ALA A 54 -8.88 -48.34 12.32
N PRO A 55 -10.12 -48.18 11.83
CA PRO A 55 -10.60 -46.90 11.31
C PRO A 55 -10.59 -45.79 12.37
N GLY A 56 -10.14 -44.59 12.00
CA GLY A 56 -10.25 -43.40 12.84
C GLY A 56 -9.05 -42.45 12.79
N GLY A 57 -9.33 -41.14 12.74
CA GLY A 57 -8.32 -40.09 12.83
C GLY A 57 -7.58 -39.77 11.52
N GLU A 58 -7.89 -40.43 10.40
CA GLU A 58 -7.22 -40.23 9.12
C GLU A 58 -7.37 -38.80 8.58
N HIS A 59 -8.51 -38.16 8.88
CA HIS A 59 -8.77 -36.77 8.56
C HIS A 59 -7.76 -35.81 9.23
N LEU A 60 -7.20 -36.16 10.39
CA LEU A 60 -6.16 -35.38 11.07
C LEU A 60 -4.81 -35.53 10.35
N ILE A 61 -4.47 -36.73 9.90
CA ILE A 61 -3.25 -36.95 9.10
C ILE A 61 -3.33 -36.28 7.73
N TRP A 62 -4.48 -36.38 7.05
CA TRP A 62 -4.72 -35.63 5.82
C TRP A 62 -4.63 -34.12 6.05
N PHE A 63 -5.14 -33.60 7.16
CA PHE A 63 -5.05 -32.18 7.51
C PHE A 63 -3.61 -31.73 7.72
N ASN A 64 -2.82 -32.47 8.51
CA ASN A 64 -1.41 -32.18 8.75
C ASN A 64 -0.57 -32.27 7.48
N LEU A 65 -0.82 -33.30 6.64
CA LEU A 65 -0.20 -33.43 5.33
C LEU A 65 -0.54 -32.24 4.43
N GLY A 66 -1.81 -31.82 4.37
CA GLY A 66 -2.25 -30.67 3.60
C GLY A 66 -1.56 -29.38 4.04
N ALA A 67 -1.40 -29.16 5.35
CA ALA A 67 -0.70 -28.01 5.90
C ALA A 67 0.80 -28.02 5.52
N LEU A 68 1.46 -29.18 5.67
CA LEU A 68 2.87 -29.35 5.33
C LEU A 68 3.12 -29.14 3.83
N LEU A 69 2.31 -29.73 2.96
CA LEU A 69 2.43 -29.56 1.51
C LEU A 69 2.22 -28.10 1.10
N ALA A 70 1.28 -27.40 1.75
CA ALA A 70 1.06 -25.97 1.50
C ALA A 70 2.29 -25.13 1.88
N GLN A 71 2.97 -25.47 2.98
CA GLN A 71 4.20 -24.80 3.43
C GLN A 71 5.37 -25.06 2.47
N LEU A 72 5.43 -26.26 1.89
CA LEU A 72 6.45 -26.65 0.90
C LEU A 72 6.18 -26.11 -0.52
N GLY A 73 5.06 -25.42 -0.74
CA GLY A 73 4.66 -24.91 -2.06
C GLY A 73 4.01 -25.96 -2.98
N ASP A 74 3.79 -27.19 -2.52
CA ASP A 74 3.00 -28.20 -3.25
C ASP A 74 1.51 -27.92 -3.07
N HIS A 75 1.01 -26.96 -3.85
CA HIS A 75 -0.39 -26.53 -3.79
C HIS A 75 -1.36 -27.59 -4.31
N GLU A 76 -0.97 -28.41 -5.29
CA GLU A 76 -1.80 -29.49 -5.82
C GLU A 76 -1.94 -30.62 -4.80
N GLY A 77 -0.83 -31.09 -4.23
CA GLY A 77 -0.88 -32.11 -3.18
C GLY A 77 -1.60 -31.62 -1.93
N SER A 78 -1.44 -30.35 -1.57
CA SER A 78 -2.19 -29.72 -0.46
C SER A 78 -3.69 -29.68 -0.71
N LEU A 79 -4.10 -29.30 -1.93
CA LEU A 79 -5.49 -29.30 -2.37
C LEU A 79 -6.11 -30.69 -2.22
N ASP A 80 -5.46 -31.71 -2.76
CA ASP A 80 -5.92 -33.10 -2.68
C ASP A 80 -6.08 -33.56 -1.24
N ALA A 81 -5.08 -33.28 -0.40
CA ALA A 81 -5.11 -33.64 1.01
C ALA A 81 -6.31 -33.01 1.74
N TYR A 82 -6.55 -31.70 1.58
CA TYR A 82 -7.70 -31.04 2.21
C TYR A 82 -9.05 -31.50 1.66
N LEU A 83 -9.15 -31.87 0.37
CA LEU A 83 -10.36 -32.49 -0.18
C LEU A 83 -10.66 -33.84 0.49
N GLN A 84 -9.63 -34.64 0.79
CA GLN A 84 -9.81 -35.89 1.54
C GLN A 84 -10.33 -35.64 2.97
N VAL A 85 -9.90 -34.56 3.62
CA VAL A 85 -10.41 -34.15 4.93
C VAL A 85 -11.89 -33.78 4.85
N VAL A 86 -12.26 -32.89 3.92
CA VAL A 86 -13.65 -32.42 3.74
C VAL A 86 -14.60 -33.58 3.39
N HIS A 87 -14.13 -34.57 2.65
CA HIS A 87 -14.91 -35.76 2.32
C HIS A 87 -15.17 -36.67 3.53
N ARG A 88 -14.16 -36.89 4.39
CA ARG A 88 -14.24 -37.80 5.55
C ARG A 88 -14.84 -37.17 6.79
N ALA A 89 -14.58 -35.89 7.01
CA ALA A 89 -15.04 -35.13 8.16
C ALA A 89 -15.64 -33.79 7.69
N PRO A 90 -16.87 -33.79 7.14
CA PRO A 90 -17.47 -32.59 6.54
C PRO A 90 -17.65 -31.40 7.49
N THR A 91 -17.72 -31.67 8.79
CA THR A 91 -17.85 -30.67 9.87
C THR A 91 -16.51 -30.25 10.47
N PHE A 92 -15.37 -30.75 9.96
CA PHE A 92 -14.05 -30.29 10.38
C PHE A 92 -13.67 -29.00 9.64
N TRP A 93 -14.29 -27.90 10.08
CA TRP A 93 -14.32 -26.60 9.39
C TRP A 93 -12.94 -25.99 9.15
N GLN A 94 -11.96 -26.26 10.01
CA GLN A 94 -10.57 -25.81 9.86
C GLN A 94 -9.98 -26.23 8.51
N ALA A 95 -10.35 -27.42 8.01
CA ALA A 95 -9.90 -27.89 6.71
C ALA A 95 -10.43 -27.03 5.56
N ARG A 96 -11.66 -26.50 5.68
CA ARG A 96 -12.24 -25.60 4.67
C ARG A 96 -11.60 -24.21 4.68
N ILE A 97 -11.19 -23.71 5.85
CA ILE A 97 -10.41 -22.46 5.94
C ILE A 97 -9.13 -22.61 5.12
N ASN A 98 -8.36 -23.68 5.38
CA ASN A 98 -7.08 -23.92 4.71
C ASN A 98 -7.25 -24.26 3.24
N LEU A 99 -8.28 -25.02 2.87
CA LEU A 99 -8.62 -25.28 1.47
C LEU A 99 -8.90 -23.99 0.70
N GLY A 100 -9.60 -23.03 1.33
CA GLY A 100 -9.80 -21.70 0.75
C GLY A 100 -8.48 -20.95 0.53
N LEU A 101 -7.55 -21.00 1.50
CA LEU A 101 -6.22 -20.40 1.36
C LEU A 101 -5.38 -21.05 0.24
N VAL A 102 -5.48 -22.37 0.06
CA VAL A 102 -4.81 -23.07 -1.05
C VAL A 102 -5.40 -22.63 -2.38
N TYR A 103 -6.74 -22.58 -2.50
CA TYR A 103 -7.38 -22.07 -3.72
C TYR A 103 -6.99 -20.62 -4.03
N GLU A 104 -6.89 -19.77 -3.01
CA GLU A 104 -6.43 -18.39 -3.17
C GLU A 104 -5.00 -18.34 -3.74
N ARG A 105 -4.06 -19.12 -3.17
CA ARG A 105 -2.67 -19.18 -3.68
C ARG A 105 -2.58 -19.69 -5.12
N MET A 106 -3.51 -20.56 -5.52
CA MET A 106 -3.65 -21.04 -6.89
C MET A 106 -4.40 -20.05 -7.82
N GLY A 107 -4.82 -18.88 -7.33
CA GLY A 107 -5.59 -17.89 -8.10
C GLY A 107 -7.04 -18.31 -8.38
N LYS A 108 -7.56 -19.35 -7.72
CA LYS A 108 -8.92 -19.87 -7.89
C LYS A 108 -9.90 -19.15 -6.97
N THR A 109 -10.15 -17.87 -7.26
CA THR A 109 -10.98 -16.94 -6.44
C THR A 109 -12.33 -17.51 -6.05
N ASP A 110 -13.14 -17.98 -7.01
CA ASP A 110 -14.50 -18.43 -6.72
C ASP A 110 -14.52 -19.71 -5.86
N ALA A 111 -13.53 -20.59 -6.06
CA ALA A 111 -13.36 -21.78 -5.24
C ALA A 111 -12.96 -21.41 -3.80
N ALA A 112 -12.05 -20.45 -3.62
CA ALA A 112 -11.64 -19.95 -2.31
C ALA A 112 -12.82 -19.34 -1.54
N LEU A 113 -13.53 -18.41 -2.18
CA LEU A 113 -14.72 -17.76 -1.61
C LEU A 113 -15.81 -18.78 -1.30
N GLY A 114 -16.00 -19.78 -2.17
CA GLY A 114 -16.97 -20.86 -1.96
C GLY A 114 -16.71 -21.65 -0.67
N GLN A 115 -15.44 -21.94 -0.35
CA GLN A 115 -15.12 -22.65 0.90
C GLN A 115 -15.44 -21.82 2.14
N TRP A 116 -15.05 -20.55 2.16
CA TRP A 116 -15.28 -19.70 3.32
C TRP A 116 -16.77 -19.35 3.49
N ARG A 117 -17.51 -19.09 2.39
CA ARG A 117 -18.97 -18.88 2.43
C ARG A 117 -19.70 -20.09 2.97
N HIS A 118 -19.28 -21.30 2.58
CA HIS A 118 -19.86 -22.53 3.09
C HIS A 118 -19.73 -22.67 4.62
N ILE A 119 -18.62 -22.21 5.21
CA ILE A 119 -18.47 -22.18 6.68
C ILE A 119 -19.52 -21.23 7.26
N VAL A 120 -19.57 -19.99 6.79
CA VAL A 120 -20.50 -18.96 7.28
C VAL A 120 -21.96 -19.42 7.21
N GLU A 121 -22.33 -20.16 6.17
CA GLU A 121 -23.70 -20.66 5.98
C GLU A 121 -24.07 -21.85 6.86
N LYS A 122 -23.10 -22.66 7.32
CA LYS A 122 -23.36 -23.97 7.94
C LYS A 122 -23.03 -24.07 9.42
N VAL A 123 -22.18 -23.20 9.92
CA VAL A 123 -21.81 -23.20 11.34
C VAL A 123 -22.91 -22.62 12.22
N ASP A 124 -23.03 -23.15 13.43
CA ASP A 124 -23.91 -22.65 14.47
C ASP A 124 -23.21 -21.55 15.27
N THR A 125 -23.51 -20.29 14.96
CA THR A 125 -22.89 -19.13 15.61
C THR A 125 -23.33 -18.92 17.06
N THR A 126 -24.22 -19.77 17.61
CA THR A 126 -24.52 -19.79 19.06
C THR A 126 -23.43 -20.50 19.87
N LYS A 127 -22.59 -21.30 19.20
CA LYS A 127 -21.42 -21.95 19.80
C LYS A 127 -20.17 -21.11 19.55
N ASP A 128 -19.43 -20.80 20.61
CA ASP A 128 -18.29 -19.86 20.54
C ASP A 128 -17.17 -20.31 19.58
N ASP A 129 -16.87 -21.60 19.54
CA ASP A 129 -15.87 -22.19 18.64
C ASP A 129 -16.25 -22.02 17.17
N GLN A 130 -17.51 -22.27 16.85
CA GLN A 130 -18.07 -22.16 15.50
C GLN A 130 -18.29 -20.70 15.07
N LYS A 131 -18.66 -19.83 16.03
CA LYS A 131 -18.68 -18.39 15.83
C LYS A 131 -17.30 -17.85 15.45
N GLN A 132 -16.24 -18.29 16.12
CA GLN A 132 -14.87 -17.88 15.78
C GLN A 132 -14.44 -18.36 14.38
N LEU A 133 -14.91 -19.53 13.94
CA LEU A 133 -14.70 -20.02 12.57
C LEU A 133 -15.41 -19.14 11.53
N ALA A 134 -16.66 -18.73 11.79
CA ALA A 134 -17.38 -17.80 10.92
C ALA A 134 -16.66 -16.45 10.80
N VAL A 135 -16.20 -15.88 11.93
CA VAL A 135 -15.42 -14.64 11.97
C VAL A 135 -14.15 -14.78 11.11
N THR A 136 -13.41 -15.88 11.28
CA THR A 136 -12.18 -16.15 10.52
C THR A 136 -12.47 -16.26 9.01
N ALA A 137 -13.52 -16.98 8.63
CA ALA A 137 -13.95 -17.11 7.23
C ALA A 137 -14.35 -15.76 6.61
N LEU A 138 -15.12 -14.95 7.34
CA LEU A 138 -15.52 -13.60 6.90
C LEU A 138 -14.33 -12.66 6.74
N ASN A 139 -13.34 -12.73 7.64
CA ASN A 139 -12.11 -11.95 7.52
C ASN A 139 -11.28 -12.36 6.29
N HIS A 140 -11.20 -13.66 5.98
CA HIS A 140 -10.54 -14.14 4.76
C HIS A 140 -11.29 -13.67 3.50
N ILE A 141 -12.62 -13.76 3.47
CA ILE A 141 -13.45 -13.22 2.38
C ILE A 141 -13.19 -11.73 2.20
N GLY A 142 -13.26 -10.96 3.29
CA GLY A 142 -13.04 -9.51 3.31
C GLY A 142 -11.67 -9.13 2.75
N ARG A 143 -10.60 -9.74 3.25
CA ARG A 143 -9.22 -9.48 2.80
C ARG A 143 -9.02 -9.87 1.33
N HIS A 144 -9.49 -11.05 0.92
CA HIS A 144 -9.30 -11.53 -0.44
C HIS A 144 -10.03 -10.62 -1.46
N LEU A 145 -11.28 -10.26 -1.17
CA LEU A 145 -12.05 -9.34 -2.01
C LEU A 145 -11.49 -7.92 -2.01
N GLU A 146 -10.89 -7.46 -0.92
CA GLU A 146 -10.16 -6.19 -0.89
C GLU A 146 -9.00 -6.19 -1.88
N GLY A 147 -8.20 -7.26 -1.92
CA GLY A 147 -7.10 -7.42 -2.88
C GLY A 147 -7.56 -7.38 -4.33
N LEU A 148 -8.79 -7.83 -4.60
CA LEU A 148 -9.44 -7.79 -5.91
C LEU A 148 -10.18 -6.46 -6.18
N LYS A 149 -10.08 -5.47 -5.27
CA LYS A 149 -10.82 -4.20 -5.30
C LYS A 149 -12.36 -4.36 -5.34
N ARG A 150 -12.89 -5.51 -4.93
CA ARG A 150 -14.34 -5.77 -4.78
C ARG A 150 -14.84 -5.24 -3.43
N TYR A 151 -14.64 -3.93 -3.22
CA TYR A 151 -14.77 -3.31 -1.89
C TYR A 151 -16.18 -3.42 -1.30
N ALA A 152 -17.25 -3.37 -2.09
CA ALA A 152 -18.61 -3.50 -1.57
C ALA A 152 -18.83 -4.86 -0.89
N GLU A 153 -18.43 -5.95 -1.54
CA GLU A 153 -18.54 -7.30 -0.98
C GLU A 153 -17.55 -7.51 0.17
N ALA A 154 -16.34 -6.96 0.06
CA ALA A 154 -15.35 -7.00 1.14
C ALA A 154 -15.87 -6.32 2.42
N THR A 155 -16.42 -5.11 2.28
CA THR A 155 -16.97 -4.33 3.39
C THR A 155 -18.21 -4.99 3.97
N ALA A 156 -19.06 -5.64 3.14
CA ALA A 156 -20.19 -6.43 3.63
C ALA A 156 -19.72 -7.61 4.51
N ALA A 157 -18.75 -8.40 4.03
CA ALA A 157 -18.19 -9.51 4.79
C ALA A 157 -17.54 -9.06 6.11
N LEU A 158 -16.78 -7.97 6.10
CA LEU A 158 -16.21 -7.39 7.32
C LEU A 158 -17.29 -6.83 8.26
N THR A 159 -18.38 -6.27 7.72
CA THR A 159 -19.51 -5.82 8.55
C THR A 159 -20.15 -6.99 9.29
N ASP A 160 -20.35 -8.13 8.61
CA ASP A 160 -20.89 -9.33 9.25
C ASP A 160 -19.89 -9.94 10.25
N SER A 161 -18.58 -9.89 9.96
CA SER A 161 -17.54 -10.29 10.91
C SER A 161 -17.60 -9.47 12.20
N LEU A 162 -17.69 -8.13 12.06
CA LEU A 162 -17.75 -7.21 13.19
C LEU A 162 -19.07 -7.33 13.98
N ARG A 163 -20.17 -7.74 13.35
CA ARG A 163 -21.42 -8.06 14.08
C ARG A 163 -21.26 -9.29 14.98
N LEU A 164 -20.53 -10.30 14.52
CA LEU A 164 -20.26 -11.49 15.33
C LEU A 164 -19.24 -11.19 16.44
N ASN A 165 -18.17 -10.48 16.11
CA ASN A 165 -17.14 -10.08 17.06
C ASN A 165 -16.73 -8.60 16.82
N PRO A 166 -17.27 -7.63 17.58
CA PRO A 166 -17.04 -6.21 17.33
C PRO A 166 -15.59 -5.76 17.48
N LEU A 167 -14.86 -6.28 18.48
CA LEU A 167 -13.53 -5.75 18.83
C LEU A 167 -12.40 -6.49 18.10
N GLN A 168 -12.32 -6.24 16.80
CA GLN A 168 -11.28 -6.79 15.92
C GLN A 168 -10.47 -5.66 15.27
N PRO A 169 -9.35 -5.21 15.87
CA PRO A 169 -8.53 -4.12 15.33
C PRO A 169 -8.22 -4.27 13.84
N ASP A 170 -7.79 -5.47 13.42
CA ASP A 170 -7.45 -5.80 12.04
C ASP A 170 -8.68 -5.68 11.11
N ALA A 171 -9.84 -6.19 11.48
CA ALA A 171 -11.04 -6.02 10.66
C ALA A 171 -11.51 -4.56 10.62
N ILE A 172 -11.41 -3.82 11.73
CA ILE A 172 -11.87 -2.44 11.84
C ILE A 172 -11.09 -1.52 10.89
N HIS A 173 -9.75 -1.54 10.89
CA HIS A 173 -8.99 -0.62 10.04
C HIS A 173 -9.22 -0.88 8.55
N HIS A 174 -9.33 -2.15 8.15
CA HIS A 174 -9.68 -2.54 6.80
C HIS A 174 -11.10 -2.05 6.43
N TRP A 175 -12.08 -2.27 7.29
CA TRP A 175 -13.46 -1.82 7.07
C TRP A 175 -13.57 -0.29 6.90
N ILE A 176 -12.89 0.48 7.75
CA ILE A 176 -12.85 1.95 7.67
C ILE A 176 -12.29 2.40 6.32
N PHE A 177 -11.11 1.89 5.95
CA PHE A 177 -10.43 2.36 4.75
C PHE A 177 -11.14 1.93 3.46
N GLN A 178 -11.76 0.75 3.46
CA GLN A 178 -12.59 0.31 2.33
C GLN A 178 -13.79 1.24 2.11
N ARG A 179 -14.42 1.78 3.16
CA ARG A 179 -15.49 2.78 3.01
C ARG A 179 -14.98 4.08 2.41
N ALA A 180 -13.82 4.55 2.87
CA ALA A 180 -13.18 5.73 2.28
C ALA A 180 -12.87 5.51 0.78
N LYS A 181 -12.31 4.34 0.41
CA LYS A 181 -12.05 3.96 -1.00
C LYS A 181 -13.30 3.93 -1.87
N GLN A 182 -14.47 3.69 -1.29
CA GLN A 182 -15.76 3.68 -1.99
C GLN A 182 -16.46 5.05 -1.99
N CYS A 183 -15.90 6.06 -1.32
CA CYS A 183 -16.61 7.31 -1.01
C CYS A 183 -17.95 7.07 -0.31
N ARG A 184 -18.02 6.06 0.56
CA ARG A 184 -19.21 5.73 1.33
C ARG A 184 -19.21 6.51 2.65
N TRP A 185 -19.97 7.60 2.69
CA TRP A 185 -20.01 8.52 3.82
C TRP A 185 -21.27 8.34 4.69
N PRO A 186 -21.21 8.63 6.00
CA PRO A 186 -19.99 8.94 6.76
C PRO A 186 -19.07 7.70 6.87
N VAL A 187 -17.75 7.91 6.87
CA VAL A 187 -16.77 6.81 6.93
C VAL A 187 -16.84 6.09 8.28
N TYR A 188 -17.02 6.85 9.37
CA TYR A 188 -17.10 6.36 10.75
C TYR A 188 -18.53 6.05 11.20
N ASP A 189 -19.35 5.48 10.33
CA ASP A 189 -20.73 5.02 10.64
C ASP A 189 -20.70 3.66 11.34
N PRO A 190 -20.74 3.58 12.69
CA PRO A 190 -20.34 2.35 13.37
C PRO A 190 -21.32 1.19 13.13
N PRO A 191 -20.82 -0.02 12.84
CA PRO A 191 -21.67 -1.21 12.88
C PRO A 191 -22.14 -1.48 14.34
N PRO A 192 -23.22 -2.26 14.53
CA PRO A 192 -23.70 -2.60 15.86
C PRO A 192 -22.59 -3.17 16.77
N GLY A 193 -22.49 -2.64 18.00
CA GLY A 193 -21.47 -3.06 18.98
C GLY A 193 -20.16 -2.28 18.92
N LEU A 194 -20.00 -1.35 17.97
CA LEU A 194 -18.87 -0.42 17.92
C LEU A 194 -19.31 1.03 18.15
N THR A 195 -18.36 1.86 18.57
CA THR A 195 -18.53 3.31 18.66
C THR A 195 -17.56 4.02 17.72
N THR A 196 -17.84 5.27 17.39
CA THR A 196 -16.95 6.11 16.57
C THR A 196 -15.56 6.25 17.19
N GLU A 197 -15.47 6.31 18.53
CA GLU A 197 -14.20 6.37 19.25
C GLU A 197 -13.39 5.09 19.04
N VAL A 198 -14.03 3.92 19.10
CA VAL A 198 -13.36 2.63 18.83
C VAL A 198 -12.88 2.56 17.38
N LEU A 199 -13.68 3.05 16.42
CA LEU A 199 -13.25 3.11 15.02
C LEU A 199 -12.01 3.99 14.86
N ARG A 200 -12.02 5.22 15.39
CA ARG A 200 -10.87 6.14 15.36
C ARG A 200 -9.63 5.56 16.07
N ALA A 201 -9.85 4.85 17.18
CA ALA A 201 -8.83 4.15 17.94
C ALA A 201 -8.14 3.01 17.14
N ASN A 202 -8.77 2.55 16.05
CA ASN A 202 -8.28 1.48 15.20
C ASN A 202 -8.09 1.92 13.74
N THR A 203 -8.16 3.20 13.41
CA THR A 203 -7.84 3.68 12.06
C THR A 203 -6.36 3.47 11.75
N SER A 204 -6.04 2.88 10.59
CA SER A 204 -4.65 2.71 10.14
C SER A 204 -4.00 4.05 9.78
N THR A 205 -2.66 4.11 9.78
CA THR A 205 -1.88 5.31 9.43
C THR A 205 -2.30 5.90 8.08
N LEU A 206 -2.36 5.09 7.02
CA LEU A 206 -2.74 5.57 5.68
C LEU A 206 -4.19 6.06 5.60
N ALA A 207 -5.12 5.44 6.33
CA ALA A 207 -6.49 5.92 6.39
C ALA A 207 -6.59 7.21 7.20
N MET A 208 -5.82 7.34 8.30
CA MET A 208 -5.80 8.54 9.13
C MET A 208 -5.31 9.76 8.34
N ILE A 209 -4.28 9.58 7.50
CA ILE A 209 -3.79 10.62 6.59
C ILE A 209 -4.90 11.17 5.68
N ALA A 210 -5.79 10.30 5.21
CA ALA A 210 -6.90 10.69 4.33
C ALA A 210 -8.07 11.37 5.08
N LEU A 211 -8.18 11.16 6.39
CA LEU A 211 -9.36 11.50 7.18
C LEU A 211 -9.13 12.61 8.22
N SER A 212 -7.87 12.99 8.48
CA SER A 212 -7.51 13.95 9.52
C SER A 212 -6.35 14.86 9.10
N ASP A 213 -6.52 16.17 9.33
CA ASP A 213 -5.45 17.17 9.27
C ASP A 213 -4.84 17.46 10.66
N ASP A 214 -5.10 16.62 11.66
CA ASP A 214 -4.44 16.73 12.95
C ASP A 214 -3.12 15.94 12.94
N PRO A 215 -1.96 16.59 12.99
CA PRO A 215 -0.67 15.90 13.01
C PRO A 215 -0.49 15.01 14.25
N ARG A 216 -1.18 15.29 15.37
CA ARG A 216 -1.18 14.43 16.55
C ARG A 216 -1.88 13.10 16.28
N GLU A 217 -3.08 13.14 15.69
CA GLU A 217 -3.83 11.92 15.36
C GLU A 217 -3.06 11.03 14.37
N GLN A 218 -2.36 11.65 13.40
CA GLN A 218 -1.50 10.92 12.46
C GLN A 218 -0.29 10.26 13.16
N LEU A 219 0.38 10.97 14.08
CA LEU A 219 1.49 10.41 14.87
C LEU A 219 1.01 9.26 15.77
N GLU A 220 -0.11 9.43 16.47
CA GLU A 220 -0.69 8.39 17.33
C GLU A 220 -1.04 7.14 16.51
N ALA A 221 -1.65 7.30 15.32
CA ALA A 221 -1.93 6.18 14.42
C ALA A 221 -0.65 5.44 14.02
N ALA A 222 0.41 6.16 13.65
CA ALA A 222 1.70 5.57 13.30
C ALA A 222 2.34 4.81 14.47
N GLN A 223 2.33 5.37 15.68
CA GLN A 223 2.89 4.75 16.88
C GLN A 223 2.11 3.51 17.33
N ARG A 224 0.78 3.50 17.20
CA ARG A 224 -0.05 2.32 17.49
C ARG A 224 0.33 1.13 16.61
N TYR A 225 0.64 1.36 15.34
CA TYR A 225 1.12 0.28 14.46
C TYR A 225 2.43 -0.31 15.00
N VAL A 226 3.39 0.53 15.40
CA VAL A 226 4.65 0.05 16.00
C VAL A 226 4.39 -0.79 17.24
N GLN A 227 3.56 -0.29 18.16
CA GLN A 227 3.25 -0.97 19.42
C GLN A 227 2.58 -2.33 19.18
N SER A 228 1.62 -2.40 18.26
CA SER A 228 0.78 -3.59 18.05
C SER A 228 1.33 -4.60 17.04
N LYS A 229 2.12 -4.17 16.05
CA LYS A 229 2.57 -5.03 14.93
C LYS A 229 4.07 -5.25 14.89
N LEU A 230 4.88 -4.39 15.51
CA LEU A 230 6.35 -4.51 15.45
C LEU A 230 6.99 -4.98 16.75
N SER A 231 6.34 -4.80 17.90
CA SER A 231 6.86 -5.22 19.21
C SER A 231 6.91 -6.76 19.38
N PRO A 232 7.97 -7.33 20.00
CA PRO A 232 9.21 -6.65 20.36
C PRO A 232 10.10 -6.38 19.14
N LEU A 233 10.80 -5.24 19.18
CA LEU A 233 11.83 -4.89 18.21
C LEU A 233 13.13 -5.68 18.51
N PRO A 234 13.97 -5.96 17.50
CA PRO A 234 15.30 -6.51 17.72
C PRO A 234 16.12 -5.65 18.69
N SER A 235 16.85 -6.29 19.60
CA SER A 235 17.77 -5.60 20.52
C SER A 235 19.16 -5.36 19.91
N GLU A 236 19.52 -6.14 18.89
CA GLU A 236 20.80 -6.05 18.18
C GLU A 236 20.79 -4.89 17.17
N ARG A 237 21.88 -4.11 17.14
CA ARG A 237 22.21 -3.19 16.05
C ARG A 237 23.29 -3.85 15.20
N LEU A 238 23.01 -4.11 13.93
CA LEU A 238 23.95 -4.77 13.02
C LEU A 238 25.08 -3.84 12.54
N ALA A 239 24.78 -2.58 12.24
CA ALA A 239 25.76 -1.62 11.75
C ALA A 239 26.63 -1.01 12.85
N PRO A 240 27.88 -0.62 12.54
CA PRO A 240 28.64 0.28 13.40
C PRO A 240 27.89 1.62 13.58
N THR A 241 28.28 2.39 14.59
CA THR A 241 27.79 3.76 14.79
C THR A 241 28.53 4.78 13.91
N ALA A 242 29.73 4.44 13.44
CA ALA A 242 30.53 5.26 12.54
C ALA A 242 30.32 4.87 11.07
N ALA A 243 30.62 5.81 10.18
CA ALA A 243 30.70 5.60 8.74
C ALA A 243 31.67 4.48 8.35
N TYR A 244 31.43 3.86 7.20
CA TYR A 244 32.43 2.98 6.61
C TYR A 244 33.50 3.79 5.87
N GLY A 245 34.74 3.31 5.89
CA GLY A 245 35.92 4.02 5.35
C GLY A 245 36.09 3.91 3.83
N HIS A 246 35.00 4.02 3.07
CA HIS A 246 34.99 3.77 1.62
C HIS A 246 35.44 5.00 0.82
N GLY A 247 35.94 4.77 -0.41
CA GLY A 247 36.27 5.86 -1.34
C GLY A 247 35.04 6.57 -1.93
N ARG A 248 33.88 5.88 -1.97
CA ARG A 248 32.58 6.41 -2.37
C ARG A 248 31.56 6.09 -1.28
N LEU A 249 30.66 7.02 -1.00
CA LEU A 249 29.58 6.80 -0.03
C LEU A 249 28.55 5.83 -0.59
N ARG A 250 28.19 4.79 0.17
CA ARG A 250 27.21 3.78 -0.25
C ARG A 250 25.80 4.15 0.21
N ILE A 251 24.89 4.35 -0.74
CA ILE A 251 23.47 4.64 -0.48
C ILE A 251 22.65 3.42 -0.88
N GLY A 252 21.84 2.90 0.03
CA GLY A 252 20.89 1.82 -0.23
C GLY A 252 19.45 2.31 -0.24
N TYR A 253 18.68 1.93 -1.25
CA TYR A 253 17.24 2.22 -1.32
C TYR A 253 16.44 0.93 -1.18
N CYS A 254 15.49 0.89 -0.24
CA CYS A 254 14.62 -0.26 -0.01
C CYS A 254 13.19 0.07 -0.44
N SER A 255 12.57 -0.81 -1.24
CA SER A 255 11.20 -0.58 -1.68
C SER A 255 10.52 -1.86 -2.18
N SER A 256 9.19 -1.92 -2.02
CA SER A 256 8.32 -2.83 -2.79
C SER A 256 7.73 -2.21 -4.05
N ASP A 257 8.13 -0.98 -4.40
CA ASP A 257 7.41 -0.13 -5.35
C ASP A 257 8.25 0.33 -6.54
N LEU A 258 9.37 -0.32 -6.85
CA LEU A 258 10.20 -0.12 -8.05
C LEU A 258 9.63 -0.85 -9.27
N CYS A 259 8.33 -0.65 -9.50
CA CYS A 259 7.52 -1.15 -10.61
C CYS A 259 6.66 0.01 -11.17
N GLN A 260 5.58 -0.24 -11.91
CA GLN A 260 4.60 0.77 -12.33
C GLN A 260 3.84 1.37 -11.13
N HIS A 261 4.54 2.16 -10.33
CA HIS A 261 4.07 2.76 -9.09
C HIS A 261 4.61 4.19 -8.95
N PRO A 262 3.86 5.12 -8.30
CA PRO A 262 4.27 6.50 -8.13
C PRO A 262 5.68 6.73 -7.55
N VAL A 263 6.14 5.89 -6.64
CA VAL A 263 7.50 5.98 -6.07
C VAL A 263 8.56 5.84 -7.16
N ALA A 264 8.48 4.77 -7.98
CA ALA A 264 9.37 4.57 -9.12
C ALA A 264 9.27 5.69 -10.15
N MET A 265 8.05 6.13 -10.48
CA MET A 265 7.80 7.17 -11.47
C MET A 265 8.48 8.50 -11.11
N LEU A 266 8.53 8.84 -9.82
CA LEU A 266 9.20 10.05 -9.36
C LEU A 266 10.72 9.87 -9.22
N THR A 267 11.18 8.70 -8.76
CA THR A 267 12.58 8.49 -8.36
C THR A 267 13.49 7.94 -9.47
N VAL A 268 12.95 7.52 -10.62
CA VAL A 268 13.77 6.92 -11.68
C VAL A 268 14.91 7.85 -12.14
N GLU A 269 14.65 9.15 -12.31
CA GLU A 269 15.68 10.09 -12.73
C GLU A 269 16.68 10.42 -11.60
N LEU A 270 16.28 10.33 -10.33
CA LEU A 270 17.21 10.41 -9.20
C LEU A 270 18.29 9.33 -9.30
N PHE A 271 17.89 8.08 -9.58
CA PHE A 271 18.86 7.00 -9.75
C PHE A 271 19.79 7.23 -10.95
N GLU A 272 19.26 7.78 -12.05
CA GLU A 272 20.02 8.06 -13.27
C GLU A 272 21.06 9.18 -13.10
N LEU A 273 20.85 10.08 -12.12
CA LEU A 273 21.64 11.31 -11.98
C LEU A 273 22.63 11.30 -10.80
N HIS A 274 22.63 10.27 -9.96
CA HIS A 274 23.60 10.17 -8.88
C HIS A 274 25.05 10.27 -9.39
N ASP A 275 25.88 11.08 -8.72
CA ASP A 275 27.29 11.24 -9.04
C ASP A 275 28.09 9.99 -8.65
N ARG A 276 28.26 9.08 -9.62
CA ARG A 276 28.97 7.80 -9.47
C ARG A 276 30.45 7.94 -9.11
N SER A 277 31.03 9.15 -9.19
CA SER A 277 32.40 9.41 -8.72
C SER A 277 32.48 9.56 -7.20
N ARG A 278 31.36 9.93 -6.55
CA ARG A 278 31.24 10.17 -5.11
C ARG A 278 30.37 9.14 -4.39
N PHE A 279 29.40 8.57 -5.09
CA PHE A 279 28.40 7.66 -4.53
C PHE A 279 28.38 6.32 -5.26
N GLU A 280 28.08 5.27 -4.52
CA GLU A 280 27.76 3.93 -5.03
C GLU A 280 26.33 3.60 -4.59
N VAL A 281 25.43 3.32 -5.53
CA VAL A 281 23.98 3.17 -5.23
C VAL A 281 23.56 1.72 -5.33
N TYR A 282 22.93 1.28 -4.26
CA TYR A 282 22.30 -0.01 -4.10
C TYR A 282 20.79 0.14 -4.06
N VAL A 283 20.11 -0.84 -4.63
CA VAL A 283 18.68 -1.05 -4.48
C VAL A 283 18.45 -2.43 -3.89
N PHE A 284 17.67 -2.50 -2.81
CA PHE A 284 17.17 -3.73 -2.20
C PHE A 284 15.66 -3.80 -2.47
N ASP A 285 15.29 -4.61 -3.45
CA ASP A 285 13.97 -4.63 -4.06
C ASP A 285 13.18 -5.88 -3.69
N TRP A 286 11.88 -5.73 -3.42
CA TRP A 286 10.95 -6.85 -3.36
C TRP A 286 9.64 -6.56 -4.10
N SER A 287 9.70 -5.63 -5.07
CA SER A 287 8.57 -5.35 -5.96
C SER A 287 8.09 -6.57 -6.73
N PRO A 288 6.81 -6.56 -7.14
CA PRO A 288 6.35 -7.41 -8.23
C PRO A 288 7.18 -7.17 -9.49
N GLU A 289 7.53 -8.25 -10.19
CA GLU A 289 8.11 -8.14 -11.52
C GLU A 289 6.99 -7.82 -12.51
N ASP A 290 7.13 -6.73 -13.25
CA ASP A 290 6.09 -6.20 -14.14
C ASP A 290 6.55 -6.03 -15.59
N GLY A 291 7.83 -6.28 -15.88
CA GLY A 291 8.40 -6.17 -17.23
C GLY A 291 8.37 -4.75 -17.81
N SER A 292 8.16 -3.72 -16.98
CA SER A 292 7.95 -2.36 -17.46
C SER A 292 9.26 -1.66 -17.84
N ALA A 293 9.18 -0.73 -18.80
CA ALA A 293 10.30 0.11 -19.20
C ALA A 293 10.84 0.96 -18.03
N LEU A 294 9.96 1.39 -17.12
CA LEU A 294 10.32 2.11 -15.91
C LEU A 294 11.24 1.28 -15.01
N ARG A 295 10.88 0.01 -14.75
CA ARG A 295 11.71 -0.90 -13.95
C ARG A 295 13.05 -1.20 -14.62
N ALA A 296 13.05 -1.35 -15.96
CA ALA A 296 14.29 -1.52 -16.73
C ALA A 296 15.22 -0.30 -16.61
N ARG A 297 14.69 0.93 -16.67
CA ARG A 297 15.46 2.17 -16.44
C ARG A 297 16.11 2.17 -15.05
N ILE A 298 15.35 1.84 -14.00
CA ILE A 298 15.90 1.80 -12.63
C ILE A 298 17.04 0.78 -12.52
N ARG A 299 16.87 -0.43 -13.07
CA ARG A 299 17.92 -1.46 -13.04
C ARG A 299 19.21 -1.04 -13.75
N GLN A 300 19.09 -0.28 -14.83
CA GLN A 300 20.25 0.26 -15.58
C GLN A 300 20.89 1.46 -14.88
N ALA A 301 20.14 2.16 -14.04
CA ALA A 301 20.55 3.41 -13.42
C ALA A 301 21.38 3.24 -12.13
N VAL A 302 21.36 2.07 -11.49
CA VAL A 302 22.02 1.81 -10.20
C VAL A 302 23.25 0.91 -10.35
N ASP A 303 24.20 1.00 -9.42
CA ASP A 303 25.39 0.14 -9.44
C ASP A 303 25.02 -1.31 -9.08
N HIS A 304 24.09 -1.49 -8.13
CA HIS A 304 23.67 -2.80 -7.64
C HIS A 304 22.15 -2.87 -7.46
N PHE A 305 21.50 -3.81 -8.15
CA PHE A 305 20.08 -4.10 -7.98
C PHE A 305 19.90 -5.51 -7.39
N ILE A 306 19.45 -5.58 -6.15
CA ILE A 306 19.44 -6.81 -5.34
C ILE A 306 18.00 -7.18 -4.99
N ASP A 307 17.54 -8.33 -5.46
CA ASP A 307 16.23 -8.90 -5.08
C ASP A 307 16.32 -9.52 -3.68
N VAL A 308 15.47 -9.04 -2.77
CA VAL A 308 15.37 -9.53 -1.39
C VAL A 308 13.99 -10.15 -1.08
N LYS A 309 13.14 -10.37 -2.08
CA LYS A 309 11.77 -10.88 -1.92
C LYS A 309 11.72 -12.25 -1.25
N GLY A 310 12.69 -13.12 -1.56
CA GLY A 310 12.79 -14.47 -1.00
C GLY A 310 13.45 -14.53 0.38
N LEU A 311 14.03 -13.43 0.86
CA LEU A 311 14.75 -13.37 2.14
C LEU A 311 13.79 -12.97 3.26
N THR A 312 14.03 -13.49 4.47
CA THR A 312 13.45 -12.95 5.70
C THR A 312 13.96 -11.52 5.97
N ASP A 313 13.26 -10.78 6.83
CA ASP A 313 13.67 -9.40 7.16
C ASP A 313 15.06 -9.34 7.82
N GLU A 314 15.43 -10.35 8.60
CA GLU A 314 16.76 -10.45 9.20
C GLU A 314 17.84 -10.77 8.16
N GLU A 315 17.60 -11.75 7.27
CA GLU A 315 18.55 -12.09 6.20
C GLU A 315 18.79 -10.90 5.27
N ALA A 316 17.73 -10.17 4.91
CA ALA A 316 17.86 -8.93 4.14
C ALA A 316 18.66 -7.87 4.89
N ALA A 317 18.43 -7.68 6.20
CA ALA A 317 19.21 -6.74 7.01
C ALA A 317 20.69 -7.14 7.11
N ARG A 318 21.01 -8.43 7.28
CA ARG A 318 22.40 -8.93 7.28
C ARG A 318 23.07 -8.76 5.93
N LEU A 319 22.33 -8.93 4.83
CA LEU A 319 22.83 -8.67 3.48
C LEU A 319 23.14 -7.18 3.27
N ILE A 320 22.25 -6.28 3.70
CA ILE A 320 22.50 -4.83 3.66
C ILE A 320 23.76 -4.48 4.46
N ARG A 321 23.88 -5.03 5.68
CA ARG A 321 25.06 -4.85 6.53
C ARG A 321 26.35 -5.35 5.88
N ALA A 322 26.31 -6.49 5.18
CA ALA A 322 27.46 -7.07 4.50
C ALA A 322 27.92 -6.26 3.28
N ASN A 323 27.02 -5.49 2.66
CA ASN A 323 27.35 -4.50 1.62
C ASN A 323 27.86 -3.17 2.19
N GLU A 324 27.93 -3.04 3.52
CA GLU A 324 28.46 -1.87 4.22
C GLU A 324 27.81 -0.56 3.75
N ILE A 325 26.47 -0.56 3.69
CA ILE A 325 25.68 0.61 3.32
C ILE A 325 25.82 1.69 4.40
N ASP A 326 26.24 2.89 4.01
CA ASP A 326 26.39 4.04 4.91
C ASP A 326 25.04 4.67 5.27
N ILE A 327 24.19 4.85 4.25
CA ILE A 327 22.87 5.46 4.37
C ILE A 327 21.83 4.53 3.75
N LEU A 328 20.85 4.11 4.54
CA LEU A 328 19.72 3.30 4.07
C LEU A 328 18.43 4.12 4.03
N VAL A 329 17.81 4.16 2.86
CA VAL A 329 16.62 4.94 2.55
C VAL A 329 15.41 4.01 2.45
N ASP A 330 14.47 4.18 3.36
CA ASP A 330 13.13 3.61 3.30
C ASP A 330 12.27 4.40 2.31
N LEU A 331 11.91 3.79 1.17
CA LEU A 331 11.01 4.40 0.19
C LEU A 331 9.55 3.98 0.39
N GLN A 332 9.16 3.58 1.61
CA GLN A 332 7.88 2.93 1.82
C GLN A 332 7.11 3.43 3.05
N GLY A 333 7.72 3.44 4.23
CA GLY A 333 7.06 3.78 5.49
C GLY A 333 6.02 2.74 5.91
N GLN A 334 4.80 3.19 6.25
CA GLN A 334 3.68 2.33 6.68
C GLN A 334 2.64 2.11 5.58
N THR A 335 3.09 1.78 4.37
CA THR A 335 2.23 1.46 3.22
C THR A 335 2.16 -0.04 2.96
N HIS A 336 1.37 -0.45 1.96
CA HIS A 336 1.22 -1.87 1.61
C HIS A 336 2.56 -2.46 1.17
N GLY A 337 2.89 -3.67 1.62
CA GLY A 337 4.15 -4.34 1.28
C GLY A 337 5.36 -3.95 2.13
N ALA A 338 5.19 -3.04 3.11
CA ALA A 338 6.30 -2.53 3.90
C ALA A 338 7.01 -3.62 4.70
N ARG A 339 8.34 -3.53 4.77
CA ARG A 339 9.22 -4.43 5.55
C ARG A 339 10.02 -3.66 6.61
N PRO A 340 9.37 -2.98 7.56
CA PRO A 340 10.03 -2.11 8.52
C PRO A 340 10.98 -2.86 9.46
N ARG A 341 10.82 -4.18 9.64
CA ARG A 341 11.73 -4.96 10.48
C ARG A 341 13.13 -5.06 9.91
N ILE A 342 13.33 -4.90 8.59
CA ILE A 342 14.68 -4.79 7.99
C ILE A 342 15.43 -3.62 8.65
N PHE A 343 14.78 -2.47 8.78
CA PHE A 343 15.34 -1.26 9.38
C PHE A 343 15.46 -1.38 10.90
N ALA A 344 14.57 -2.13 11.56
CA ALA A 344 14.62 -2.34 13.00
C ALA A 344 15.92 -3.05 13.47
N TRP A 345 16.56 -3.85 12.61
CA TRP A 345 17.89 -4.44 12.84
C TRP A 345 19.05 -3.43 12.72
N ARG A 346 18.76 -2.19 12.31
CA ARG A 346 19.73 -1.12 12.07
C ARG A 346 20.94 -1.56 11.25
N PRO A 347 20.75 -1.98 9.98
CA PRO A 347 21.81 -2.53 9.13
C PRO A 347 22.71 -1.48 8.47
N ALA A 348 22.39 -0.19 8.60
CA ALA A 348 23.24 0.94 8.22
C ALA A 348 23.38 1.96 9.38
N PRO A 349 24.47 2.73 9.44
CA PRO A 349 24.68 3.77 10.46
C PRO A 349 23.60 4.85 10.48
N VAL A 350 23.13 5.27 9.30
CA VAL A 350 22.08 6.28 9.11
C VAL A 350 20.88 5.67 8.41
N LEU A 351 19.70 5.77 9.02
CA LEU A 351 18.43 5.33 8.43
C LEU A 351 17.52 6.54 8.20
N LEU A 352 16.99 6.68 6.99
CA LEU A 352 16.05 7.75 6.68
C LEU A 352 14.87 7.23 5.86
N THR A 353 13.75 7.93 5.92
CA THR A 353 12.58 7.66 5.07
C THR A 353 12.40 8.77 4.05
N TYR A 354 11.95 8.40 2.85
CA TYR A 354 11.70 9.34 1.78
C TYR A 354 10.52 8.91 0.92
N LEU A 355 9.60 9.85 0.65
CA LEU A 355 8.58 9.83 -0.40
C LEU A 355 7.44 8.81 -0.27
N GLY A 356 7.70 7.58 0.18
CA GLY A 356 6.74 6.48 0.18
C GLY A 356 5.51 6.71 1.04
N LEU A 357 5.69 7.22 2.27
CA LEU A 357 4.62 7.60 3.17
C LEU A 357 4.59 9.12 3.35
N PRO A 358 3.49 9.82 3.03
CA PRO A 358 3.37 11.26 3.22
C PRO A 358 2.97 11.63 4.66
N ALA A 359 3.68 11.08 5.65
CA ALA A 359 3.50 11.32 7.08
C ALA A 359 4.72 10.80 7.87
N THR A 360 4.75 11.06 9.18
CA THR A 360 5.65 10.36 10.12
C THR A 360 5.47 8.85 10.02
N THR A 361 6.57 8.09 9.98
CA THR A 361 6.50 6.63 10.05
C THR A 361 6.25 6.14 11.47
N GLY A 362 6.47 6.97 12.50
CA GLY A 362 6.41 6.56 13.90
C GLY A 362 7.47 5.54 14.30
N PHE A 363 8.37 5.16 13.39
CA PHE A 363 9.38 4.13 13.63
C PHE A 363 10.52 4.68 14.51
N PRO A 364 10.79 4.09 15.68
CA PRO A 364 11.81 4.61 16.61
C PRO A 364 13.25 4.38 16.13
N PHE A 365 13.43 3.71 14.98
CA PHE A 365 14.71 3.40 14.39
C PHE A 365 15.02 4.20 13.13
N ILE A 366 14.06 4.94 12.54
CA ILE A 366 14.34 5.84 11.42
C ILE A 366 14.80 7.20 11.99
N ASP A 367 15.97 7.66 11.58
CA ASP A 367 16.62 8.85 12.12
C ASP A 367 16.08 10.14 11.47
N TYR A 368 15.82 10.09 10.16
CA TYR A 368 15.52 11.28 9.35
C TYR A 368 14.39 11.09 8.35
N VAL A 369 13.74 12.20 7.97
CA VAL A 369 12.77 12.26 6.86
C VAL A 369 13.14 13.39 5.92
N ILE A 370 13.22 13.12 4.61
CA ILE A 370 13.46 14.17 3.62
C ILE A 370 12.18 15.02 3.48
N ALA A 371 12.34 16.34 3.60
CA ALA A 371 11.26 17.30 3.57
C ALA A 371 11.72 18.64 2.96
N ASP A 372 10.84 19.64 2.96
CA ASP A 372 11.19 21.04 2.78
C ASP A 372 10.46 21.88 3.84
N ARG A 373 10.85 23.15 3.98
CA ARG A 373 10.33 24.03 5.04
C ARG A 373 8.87 24.42 4.86
N TYR A 374 8.33 24.29 3.64
CA TYR A 374 6.91 24.51 3.41
C TYR A 374 6.10 23.28 3.82
N LEU A 375 6.57 22.09 3.46
CA LEU A 375 5.92 20.81 3.67
C LEU A 375 5.85 20.41 5.15
N ILE A 376 6.99 20.47 5.85
CA ILE A 376 7.07 20.27 7.30
C ILE A 376 7.63 21.55 7.93
N PRO A 377 6.78 22.57 8.16
CA PRO A 377 7.19 23.76 8.89
C PRO A 377 7.78 23.42 10.27
N PRO A 378 8.76 24.19 10.77
CA PRO A 378 9.38 23.94 12.08
C PRO A 378 8.37 23.82 13.24
N GLU A 379 7.24 24.52 13.18
CA GLU A 379 6.17 24.42 14.18
C GLU A 379 5.48 23.06 14.25
N PHE A 380 5.55 22.26 13.19
CA PHE A 380 4.97 20.91 13.13
C PHE A 380 6.02 19.79 13.20
N ALA A 381 7.30 20.13 13.22
CA ALA A 381 8.39 19.15 13.27
C ALA A 381 8.33 18.24 14.52
N SER A 382 7.74 18.71 15.62
CA SER A 382 7.56 17.92 16.85
C SER A 382 6.58 16.76 16.73
N TYR A 383 5.77 16.72 15.67
CA TYR A 383 4.87 15.60 15.38
C TYR A 383 5.52 14.49 14.53
N TYR A 384 6.82 14.60 14.25
CA TYR A 384 7.59 13.59 13.54
C TYR A 384 8.54 12.90 14.51
N THR A 385 8.62 11.58 14.41
CA THR A 385 9.62 10.80 15.16
C THR A 385 11.02 10.96 14.57
N GLU A 386 11.05 11.13 13.25
CA GLU A 386 12.21 11.39 12.42
C GLU A 386 12.54 12.88 12.44
N LYS A 387 13.83 13.21 12.33
CA LYS A 387 14.27 14.59 12.16
C LYS A 387 14.10 15.03 10.70
N PRO A 388 13.39 16.13 10.41
CA PRO A 388 13.29 16.64 9.05
C PRO A 388 14.66 17.07 8.50
N LEU A 389 15.02 16.57 7.33
CA LEU A 389 16.13 17.03 6.50
C LEU A 389 15.57 17.90 5.38
N TYR A 390 15.82 19.20 5.47
CA TYR A 390 15.20 20.17 4.59
C TYR A 390 15.99 20.35 3.29
N MET A 391 15.39 19.90 2.18
CA MET A 391 15.76 20.31 0.84
C MET A 391 15.55 21.82 0.68
N PRO A 392 16.41 22.52 -0.07
CA PRO A 392 16.36 23.97 -0.17
C PRO A 392 15.13 24.49 -0.91
N ASP A 393 14.68 23.75 -1.93
CA ASP A 393 13.63 24.21 -2.86
C ASP A 393 12.32 23.43 -2.70
N VAL A 394 12.36 22.09 -2.83
CA VAL A 394 11.18 21.21 -2.73
C VAL A 394 11.58 19.79 -2.31
N TYR A 395 10.73 19.11 -1.53
CA TYR A 395 11.00 17.75 -1.07
C TYR A 395 10.92 16.69 -2.17
N GLN A 396 10.06 16.90 -3.18
CA GLN A 396 9.67 15.88 -4.13
C GLN A 396 10.54 15.93 -5.38
N VAL A 397 11.24 14.83 -5.66
CA VAL A 397 11.92 14.62 -6.94
C VAL A 397 10.93 14.25 -8.05
N SER A 398 11.34 14.38 -9.31
CA SER A 398 10.49 14.18 -10.49
C SER A 398 11.26 13.49 -11.63
N ASP A 399 10.54 12.98 -12.63
CA ASP A 399 11.11 12.44 -13.88
C ASP A 399 10.79 13.37 -15.05
N ARG A 400 11.81 14.05 -15.57
CA ARG A 400 11.71 14.90 -16.77
C ARG A 400 11.62 14.09 -18.06
N LYS A 401 12.00 12.81 -18.02
CA LYS A 401 12.02 11.92 -19.18
C LYS A 401 10.72 11.13 -19.35
N ARG A 402 9.69 11.43 -18.55
CA ARG A 402 8.38 10.77 -18.60
C ARG A 402 7.75 10.90 -20.00
N GLU A 403 7.32 9.78 -20.55
CA GLU A 403 6.69 9.73 -21.87
C GLU A 403 5.25 10.21 -21.81
N VAL A 404 4.83 10.98 -22.82
CA VAL A 404 3.44 11.43 -22.98
C VAL A 404 2.93 10.88 -24.30
N ALA A 405 1.79 10.18 -24.26
CA ALA A 405 1.15 9.64 -25.46
C ALA A 405 0.49 10.75 -26.30
N GLU A 406 -0.04 10.39 -27.46
CA GLU A 406 -0.87 11.28 -28.26
C GLU A 406 -2.08 11.78 -27.45
N ILE A 407 -2.38 13.08 -27.56
CA ILE A 407 -3.50 13.71 -26.85
C ILE A 407 -4.82 13.18 -27.46
N PRO A 408 -5.67 12.47 -26.68
CA PRO A 408 -6.93 11.96 -27.20
C PRO A 408 -7.94 13.09 -27.42
N ARG A 409 -9.08 12.81 -28.08
CA ARG A 409 -10.18 13.79 -28.15
C ARG A 409 -11.03 13.72 -26.89
N ARG A 410 -11.71 14.83 -26.55
CA ARG A 410 -12.67 14.88 -25.42
C ARG A 410 -13.73 13.77 -25.49
N GLN A 411 -14.30 13.54 -26.66
CA GLN A 411 -15.31 12.48 -26.87
C GLN A 411 -14.79 11.07 -26.54
N ASP A 412 -13.54 10.78 -26.89
CA ASP A 412 -12.91 9.48 -26.64
C ASP A 412 -12.74 9.21 -25.12
N CYS A 413 -12.82 10.28 -24.31
CA CYS A 413 -12.78 10.24 -22.86
C CYS A 413 -14.15 10.42 -22.18
N GLY A 414 -15.24 10.46 -22.95
CA GLY A 414 -16.60 10.69 -22.43
C GLY A 414 -16.85 12.13 -21.95
N LEU A 415 -16.01 13.08 -22.37
CA LEU A 415 -16.13 14.49 -22.02
C LEU A 415 -16.93 15.26 -23.09
N PRO A 416 -17.65 16.33 -22.69
CA PRO A 416 -18.33 17.20 -23.65
C PRO A 416 -17.32 17.96 -24.52
N GLU A 417 -17.67 18.22 -25.79
CA GLU A 417 -16.81 19.00 -26.69
C GLU A 417 -16.57 20.44 -26.22
N ARG A 418 -17.57 21.03 -25.56
CA ARG A 418 -17.57 22.40 -25.06
C ARG A 418 -17.85 22.40 -23.57
N GLY A 419 -17.51 23.52 -22.91
CA GLY A 419 -17.64 23.66 -21.47
C GLY A 419 -16.33 23.36 -20.74
N VAL A 420 -16.34 23.65 -19.44
CA VAL A 420 -15.15 23.61 -18.59
C VAL A 420 -15.00 22.22 -17.98
N VAL A 421 -13.82 21.62 -18.14
CA VAL A 421 -13.49 20.32 -17.54
C VAL A 421 -12.69 20.56 -16.27
N LEU A 422 -13.38 20.51 -15.12
CA LEU A 422 -12.73 20.44 -13.81
C LEU A 422 -12.28 19.00 -13.61
N CYS A 423 -11.04 18.74 -13.18
CA CYS A 423 -10.56 17.37 -13.02
C CYS A 423 -9.92 17.10 -11.66
N CYS A 424 -10.09 15.88 -11.16
CA CYS A 424 -9.35 15.36 -10.02
C CYS A 424 -8.98 13.90 -10.29
N MET A 425 -7.71 13.64 -10.58
CA MET A 425 -7.19 12.30 -10.90
C MET A 425 -6.61 11.57 -9.68
N ASN A 426 -6.93 12.05 -8.48
CA ASN A 426 -6.49 11.44 -7.22
C ASN A 426 -7.21 10.11 -6.96
N ASN A 427 -6.58 9.24 -6.15
CA ASN A 427 -7.29 8.11 -5.56
C ASN A 427 -8.52 8.61 -4.80
N ASN A 428 -9.66 7.95 -4.99
CA ASN A 428 -10.95 8.48 -4.54
C ASN A 428 -11.10 8.56 -3.02
N TYR A 429 -10.35 7.77 -2.24
CA TYR A 429 -10.34 7.88 -0.77
C TYR A 429 -9.80 9.23 -0.25
N LYS A 430 -9.16 10.04 -1.12
CA LYS A 430 -8.76 11.42 -0.78
C LYS A 430 -9.91 12.41 -0.86
N ILE A 431 -11.04 12.04 -1.48
CA ILE A 431 -12.22 12.88 -1.59
C ILE A 431 -13.02 12.74 -0.29
N THR A 432 -13.12 13.83 0.47
CA THR A 432 -13.96 13.89 1.67
C THR A 432 -15.34 14.49 1.32
N PRO A 433 -16.37 14.27 2.16
CA PRO A 433 -17.67 14.91 1.94
C PRO A 433 -17.57 16.44 1.90
N GLU A 434 -16.67 17.05 2.68
CA GLU A 434 -16.51 18.51 2.75
C GLU A 434 -15.95 19.09 1.43
N ILE A 435 -14.94 18.44 0.83
CA ILE A 435 -14.43 18.84 -0.49
C ILE A 435 -15.49 18.60 -1.57
N PHE A 436 -16.19 17.48 -1.50
CA PHE A 436 -17.24 17.17 -2.46
C PHE A 436 -18.41 18.17 -2.39
N ASP A 437 -18.77 18.65 -1.20
CA ASP A 437 -19.75 19.72 -1.01
C ASP A 437 -19.34 20.99 -1.76
N VAL A 438 -18.06 21.39 -1.67
CA VAL A 438 -17.52 22.53 -2.44
C VAL A 438 -17.68 22.29 -3.94
N TRP A 439 -17.25 21.14 -4.43
CA TRP A 439 -17.34 20.83 -5.86
C TRP A 439 -18.78 20.84 -6.37
N MET A 440 -19.75 20.35 -5.57
CA MET A 440 -21.16 20.42 -5.96
C MET A 440 -21.69 21.85 -5.99
N ARG A 441 -21.26 22.73 -5.07
CA ARG A 441 -21.61 24.17 -5.14
C ARG A 441 -21.00 24.83 -6.37
N VAL A 442 -19.73 24.54 -6.68
CA VAL A 442 -19.07 25.00 -7.91
C VAL A 442 -19.84 24.57 -9.16
N LEU A 443 -20.24 23.30 -9.26
CA LEU A 443 -20.99 22.80 -10.41
C LEU A 443 -22.34 23.52 -10.55
N LYS A 444 -23.03 23.86 -9.46
CA LYS A 444 -24.26 24.68 -9.53
C LYS A 444 -24.02 26.09 -10.06
N LEU A 445 -22.88 26.70 -9.72
CA LEU A 445 -22.50 28.04 -10.18
C LEU A 445 -22.02 28.07 -11.63
N LEU A 446 -21.50 26.95 -12.13
CA LEU A 446 -20.94 26.81 -13.47
C LEU A 446 -21.74 25.78 -14.28
N PRO A 447 -22.89 26.12 -14.88
CA PRO A 447 -23.82 25.15 -15.46
C PRO A 447 -23.21 24.27 -16.58
N ASP A 448 -22.25 24.81 -17.34
CA ASP A 448 -21.59 24.12 -18.45
C ASP A 448 -20.34 23.32 -18.03
N ALA A 449 -19.99 23.30 -16.74
CA ALA A 449 -18.82 22.57 -16.25
C ALA A 449 -19.12 21.08 -16.04
N VAL A 450 -18.13 20.22 -16.23
CA VAL A 450 -18.16 18.83 -15.79
C VAL A 450 -17.04 18.58 -14.80
N LEU A 451 -17.26 17.62 -13.89
CA LEU A 451 -16.24 17.15 -12.96
C LEU A 451 -15.75 15.77 -13.43
N TRP A 452 -14.47 15.71 -13.80
CA TRP A 452 -13.81 14.52 -14.31
C TRP A 452 -12.95 13.87 -13.23
N LEU A 453 -13.34 12.66 -12.80
CA LEU A 453 -12.75 11.95 -11.67
C LEU A 453 -12.10 10.64 -12.11
N LEU A 454 -11.08 10.18 -11.40
CA LEU A 454 -10.59 8.81 -11.55
C LEU A 454 -11.67 7.80 -11.10
N GLU A 455 -11.85 6.72 -11.86
CA GLU A 455 -12.56 5.51 -11.42
C GLU A 455 -11.56 4.52 -10.85
N ASP A 456 -11.24 4.61 -9.56
CA ASP A 456 -10.30 3.67 -8.94
C ASP A 456 -10.94 2.28 -8.67
N ASN A 457 -12.25 2.25 -8.50
CA ASN A 457 -13.05 1.03 -8.35
C ASN A 457 -14.50 1.27 -8.81
N SER A 458 -15.23 0.18 -9.06
CA SER A 458 -16.57 0.21 -9.67
C SER A 458 -17.66 0.81 -8.77
N GLN A 459 -17.43 0.96 -7.46
CA GLN A 459 -18.41 1.55 -6.54
C GLN A 459 -18.36 3.07 -6.53
N VAL A 460 -17.19 3.67 -6.79
CA VAL A 460 -17.00 5.13 -6.75
C VAL A 460 -17.99 5.87 -7.66
N PRO A 461 -18.20 5.48 -8.94
CA PRO A 461 -19.19 6.15 -9.78
C PRO A 461 -20.61 6.06 -9.24
N ILE A 462 -20.96 4.96 -8.57
CA ILE A 462 -22.29 4.75 -7.98
C ILE A 462 -22.47 5.69 -6.79
N SER A 463 -21.54 5.65 -5.83
CA SER A 463 -21.60 6.45 -4.61
C SER A 463 -21.57 7.94 -4.91
N LEU A 464 -20.60 8.42 -5.69
CA LEU A 464 -20.47 9.86 -5.96
C LEU A 464 -21.64 10.43 -6.79
N ARG A 465 -22.24 9.62 -7.67
CA ARG A 465 -23.47 10.05 -8.40
C ARG A 465 -24.67 10.17 -7.47
N GLN A 466 -24.83 9.24 -6.51
CA GLN A 466 -25.87 9.35 -5.49
C GLN A 466 -25.65 10.59 -4.61
N GLU A 467 -24.40 10.85 -4.19
CA GLU A 467 -24.04 12.02 -3.41
C GLU A 467 -24.25 13.34 -4.18
N ALA A 468 -23.98 13.36 -5.49
CA ALA A 468 -24.26 14.51 -6.36
C ALA A 468 -25.77 14.78 -6.48
N MET A 469 -26.56 13.72 -6.70
CA MET A 469 -28.02 13.82 -6.78
C MET A 469 -28.61 14.32 -5.46
N ALA A 470 -28.14 13.81 -4.32
CA ALA A 470 -28.55 14.25 -2.98
C ALA A 470 -28.23 15.73 -2.74
N ARG A 471 -27.21 16.27 -3.41
CA ARG A 471 -26.84 17.70 -3.40
C ARG A 471 -27.50 18.51 -4.50
N GLY A 472 -28.38 17.94 -5.32
CA GLY A 472 -29.09 18.64 -6.39
C GLY A 472 -28.20 18.99 -7.59
N VAL A 473 -27.20 18.16 -7.90
CA VAL A 473 -26.40 18.22 -9.13
C VAL A 473 -26.73 17.01 -9.99
N ASP A 474 -26.90 17.23 -11.29
CA ASP A 474 -27.12 16.14 -12.26
C ASP A 474 -25.94 15.14 -12.23
N PRO A 475 -26.18 13.86 -11.90
CA PRO A 475 -25.16 12.81 -11.91
C PRO A 475 -24.39 12.65 -13.23
N ALA A 476 -24.98 13.05 -14.35
CA ALA A 476 -24.31 13.00 -15.66
C ALA A 476 -23.14 13.99 -15.78
N ARG A 477 -23.08 15.01 -14.92
CA ARG A 477 -21.96 15.98 -14.87
C ARG A 477 -20.71 15.42 -14.19
N LEU A 478 -20.81 14.24 -13.59
CA LEU A 478 -19.67 13.50 -13.05
C LEU A 478 -19.23 12.45 -14.08
N VAL A 479 -18.08 12.73 -14.71
CA VAL A 479 -17.45 11.86 -15.72
C VAL A 479 -16.32 11.09 -15.04
N PHE A 480 -16.14 9.83 -15.40
CA PHE A 480 -15.19 8.93 -14.74
C PHE A 480 -14.15 8.38 -15.72
N ALA A 481 -12.87 8.68 -15.48
CA ALA A 481 -11.73 8.17 -16.22
C ALA A 481 -11.31 6.80 -15.68
N LYS A 482 -11.27 5.78 -16.55
CA LYS A 482 -10.71 4.47 -16.21
C LYS A 482 -9.19 4.51 -16.14
N ARG A 483 -8.59 3.64 -15.32
CA ARG A 483 -7.13 3.43 -15.30
C ARG A 483 -6.62 3.02 -16.69
N THR A 484 -5.43 3.51 -17.04
CA THR A 484 -4.77 3.31 -18.33
C THR A 484 -3.25 3.35 -18.12
N SER A 485 -2.45 3.20 -19.17
CA SER A 485 -0.99 3.32 -19.08
C SER A 485 -0.57 4.73 -18.65
N HIS A 486 0.58 4.88 -18.00
CA HIS A 486 1.04 6.19 -17.53
C HIS A 486 1.13 7.25 -18.65
N PRO A 487 1.67 6.96 -19.86
CA PRO A 487 1.71 7.94 -20.95
C PRO A 487 0.32 8.39 -21.43
N GLN A 488 -0.64 7.46 -21.52
CA GLN A 488 -2.03 7.77 -21.89
C GLN A 488 -2.74 8.57 -20.80
N TYR A 489 -2.42 8.28 -19.54
CA TYR A 489 -2.89 9.04 -18.40
C TYR A 489 -2.37 10.49 -18.41
N LEU A 490 -1.08 10.71 -18.66
CA LEU A 490 -0.51 12.06 -18.78
C LEU A 490 -1.15 12.85 -19.93
N ALA A 491 -1.35 12.21 -21.10
CA ALA A 491 -1.96 12.84 -22.26
C ALA A 491 -3.38 13.39 -21.98
N ARG A 492 -4.12 12.77 -21.04
CA ARG A 492 -5.46 13.21 -20.64
C ARG A 492 -5.48 14.54 -19.91
N TYR A 493 -4.40 14.94 -19.23
CA TYR A 493 -4.35 16.23 -18.54
C TYR A 493 -4.56 17.41 -19.48
N ALA A 494 -4.18 17.28 -20.77
CA ALA A 494 -4.40 18.30 -21.78
C ALA A 494 -5.89 18.56 -22.08
N LEU A 495 -6.79 17.66 -21.68
CA LEU A 495 -8.24 17.81 -21.88
C LEU A 495 -8.92 18.57 -20.74
N ALA A 496 -8.26 18.67 -19.59
CA ALA A 496 -8.76 19.37 -18.42
C ALA A 496 -8.45 20.88 -18.49
N ASP A 497 -9.30 21.65 -17.83
CA ASP A 497 -9.17 23.11 -17.74
C ASP A 497 -8.59 23.54 -16.40
N LEU A 498 -8.96 22.85 -15.31
CA LEU A 498 -8.49 23.15 -13.96
C LEU A 498 -8.43 21.87 -13.12
N PHE A 499 -7.30 21.61 -12.49
CA PHE A 499 -7.15 20.54 -11.51
C PHE A 499 -7.66 20.98 -10.15
N LEU A 500 -8.57 20.20 -9.59
CA LEU A 500 -9.12 20.38 -8.26
C LEU A 500 -8.41 19.43 -7.30
N ASP A 501 -7.59 19.97 -6.41
CA ASP A 501 -6.92 19.14 -5.41
C ASP A 501 -7.85 18.77 -4.25
N THR A 502 -7.47 17.75 -3.49
CA THR A 502 -8.19 17.24 -2.33
C THR A 502 -7.54 17.66 -1.01
N TYR A 503 -8.34 17.67 0.06
CA TYR A 503 -7.93 18.00 1.42
C TYR A 503 -8.69 17.08 2.40
N PRO A 504 -8.05 16.53 3.45
CA PRO A 504 -6.71 16.84 3.95
C PRO A 504 -5.57 16.04 3.30
N PHE A 505 -5.85 15.21 2.30
CA PHE A 505 -4.79 14.50 1.57
C PHE A 505 -4.68 15.09 0.17
N ASN A 506 -3.66 15.91 -0.05
CA ASN A 506 -3.38 16.51 -1.36
C ASN A 506 -2.93 15.47 -2.40
N ALA A 507 -2.98 15.89 -3.64
CA ALA A 507 -2.20 15.39 -4.75
C ALA A 507 -0.70 15.54 -4.47
N GLY A 508 0.06 14.48 -4.75
CA GLY A 508 1.53 14.47 -4.71
C GLY A 508 2.03 14.28 -6.13
N THR A 509 2.29 13.04 -6.51
CA THR A 509 2.62 12.65 -7.90
C THR A 509 1.61 13.19 -8.92
N THR A 510 0.32 13.11 -8.62
CA THR A 510 -0.76 13.61 -9.48
C THR A 510 -0.74 15.13 -9.69
N ALA A 511 -0.24 15.90 -8.70
CA ALA A 511 -0.03 17.35 -8.82
C ALA A 511 1.23 17.64 -9.62
N ASN A 512 2.31 16.89 -9.38
CA ASN A 512 3.53 16.95 -10.18
C ASN A 512 3.23 16.72 -11.67
N ASP A 513 2.41 15.71 -11.98
CA ASP A 513 1.95 15.41 -13.35
C ASP A 513 1.06 16.53 -13.92
N ALA A 514 0.16 17.10 -13.12
CA ALA A 514 -0.68 18.22 -13.56
C ALA A 514 0.18 19.43 -13.96
N LEU A 515 1.11 19.81 -13.10
CA LEU A 515 2.04 20.92 -13.34
C LEU A 515 2.93 20.62 -14.54
N TRP A 516 3.49 19.40 -14.65
CA TRP A 516 4.29 18.99 -15.81
C TRP A 516 3.54 19.14 -17.14
N MET A 517 2.24 18.80 -17.13
CA MET A 517 1.35 18.91 -18.28
C MET A 517 0.78 20.33 -18.49
N GLY A 518 1.17 21.31 -17.68
CA GLY A 518 0.73 22.70 -17.79
C GLY A 518 -0.71 22.93 -17.38
N LEU A 519 -1.28 22.05 -16.55
CA LEU A 519 -2.64 22.18 -16.03
C LEU A 519 -2.62 22.98 -14.71
N PRO A 520 -3.32 24.13 -14.62
CA PRO A 520 -3.44 24.86 -13.37
C PRO A 520 -4.10 23.99 -12.30
N LEU A 521 -3.59 24.11 -11.07
CA LEU A 521 -4.05 23.32 -9.92
C LEU A 521 -4.34 24.26 -8.76
N ILE A 522 -5.49 24.11 -8.12
CA ILE A 522 -5.85 24.84 -6.89
C ILE A 522 -5.86 23.84 -5.74
N THR A 523 -5.30 24.21 -4.60
CA THR A 523 -5.22 23.37 -3.39
C THR A 523 -5.51 24.16 -2.12
N ILE A 524 -5.72 23.44 -1.02
CA ILE A 524 -5.75 23.95 0.35
C ILE A 524 -4.55 23.37 1.08
N SER A 525 -3.79 24.21 1.78
CA SER A 525 -2.68 23.76 2.62
C SER A 525 -3.06 23.72 4.09
N GLY A 526 -2.99 22.52 4.69
CA GLY A 526 -3.31 22.28 6.10
C GLY A 526 -2.08 22.25 7.01
N LYS A 527 -2.12 21.39 8.04
CA LYS A 527 -1.09 21.26 9.08
C LYS A 527 -0.20 20.02 8.94
N THR A 528 -0.58 19.07 8.09
CA THR A 528 0.08 17.77 7.96
C THR A 528 0.90 17.69 6.67
N PHE A 529 1.87 16.77 6.58
CA PHE A 529 2.65 16.57 5.34
C PHE A 529 1.71 16.37 4.14
N ALA A 530 0.77 15.44 4.28
CA ALA A 530 -0.15 15.07 3.21
C ALA A 530 -1.06 16.23 2.78
N SER A 531 -1.42 17.15 3.67
CA SER A 531 -2.25 18.33 3.35
C SER A 531 -1.45 19.51 2.84
N ARG A 532 -0.14 19.36 2.64
CA ARG A 532 0.76 20.44 2.21
C ARG A 532 1.59 20.08 0.98
N MET A 533 1.46 18.86 0.46
CA MET A 533 2.26 18.38 -0.68
C MET A 533 2.07 19.23 -1.93
N ALA A 534 0.82 19.47 -2.37
CA ALA A 534 0.57 20.26 -3.58
C ALA A 534 0.97 21.73 -3.38
N GLY A 535 0.76 22.25 -2.16
CA GLY A 535 1.23 23.59 -1.79
C GLY A 535 2.75 23.73 -1.90
N ALA A 536 3.52 22.72 -1.48
CA ALA A 536 4.98 22.72 -1.62
C ALA A 536 5.41 22.79 -3.10
N LEU A 537 4.75 22.02 -3.98
CA LEU A 537 5.04 22.06 -5.42
C LEU A 537 4.69 23.43 -6.03
N LEU A 538 3.55 24.02 -5.64
CA LEU A 538 3.14 25.34 -6.12
C LEU A 538 4.09 26.44 -5.63
N GLN A 539 4.58 26.38 -4.40
CA GLN A 539 5.58 27.31 -3.89
C GLN A 539 6.89 27.23 -4.68
N ALA A 540 7.39 26.02 -4.92
CA ALA A 540 8.59 25.79 -5.73
C ALA A 540 8.42 26.28 -7.18
N ALA A 541 7.20 26.24 -7.72
CA ALA A 541 6.86 26.77 -9.04
C ALA A 541 6.62 28.29 -9.07
N GLY A 542 6.66 29.01 -7.94
CA GLY A 542 6.32 30.43 -7.88
C GLY A 542 4.83 30.74 -8.05
N LEU A 543 3.96 29.77 -7.73
CA LEU A 543 2.50 29.80 -7.89
C LEU A 543 1.77 29.75 -6.54
N GLY A 544 2.33 30.39 -5.51
CA GLY A 544 1.76 30.40 -4.17
C GLY A 544 0.35 31.00 -4.07
N ASP A 545 -0.06 31.80 -5.04
CA ASP A 545 -1.42 32.37 -5.16
C ASP A 545 -2.46 31.36 -5.69
N PHE A 546 -2.06 30.13 -6.02
CA PHE A 546 -2.96 29.01 -6.28
C PHE A 546 -3.28 28.18 -5.02
N ILE A 547 -2.82 28.62 -3.85
CA ILE A 547 -3.03 27.96 -2.57
C ILE A 547 -4.07 28.73 -1.77
N ALA A 548 -5.25 28.13 -1.60
CA ALA A 548 -6.30 28.65 -0.76
C ALA A 548 -5.99 28.45 0.73
N ARG A 549 -6.40 29.41 1.55
CA ARG A 549 -6.26 29.37 3.02
C ARG A 549 -7.33 28.52 3.70
N ASP A 550 -8.50 28.40 3.07
CA ASP A 550 -9.63 27.65 3.59
C ASP A 550 -10.56 27.16 2.46
N MET A 551 -11.60 26.41 2.84
CA MET A 551 -12.59 25.86 1.91
C MET A 551 -13.36 26.93 1.14
N ARG A 552 -13.56 28.11 1.72
CA ARG A 552 -14.31 29.19 1.07
C ARG A 552 -13.48 29.84 -0.02
N GLU A 553 -12.24 30.20 0.29
CA GLU A 553 -11.32 30.73 -0.69
C GLU A 553 -11.05 29.72 -1.81
N TYR A 554 -10.94 28.43 -1.49
CA TYR A 554 -10.82 27.36 -2.49
C TYR A 554 -12.00 27.35 -3.47
N GLU A 555 -13.24 27.43 -2.98
CA GLU A 555 -14.44 27.57 -3.82
C GLU A 555 -14.40 28.82 -4.69
N ASP A 556 -14.12 29.98 -4.08
CA ASP A 556 -14.10 31.28 -4.75
C ASP A 556 -13.03 31.31 -5.86
N MET A 557 -11.85 30.71 -5.62
CA MET A 557 -10.78 30.58 -6.61
C MET A 557 -11.17 29.68 -7.77
N ILE A 558 -11.81 28.53 -7.50
CA ILE A 558 -12.26 27.64 -8.57
C ILE A 558 -13.25 28.38 -9.48
N VAL A 559 -14.26 29.03 -8.88
CA VAL A 559 -15.26 29.81 -9.63
C VAL A 559 -14.58 30.96 -10.39
N TYR A 560 -13.64 31.66 -9.77
CA TYR A 560 -12.92 32.77 -10.39
C TYR A 560 -12.22 32.35 -11.69
N TYR A 561 -11.43 31.27 -11.64
CA TYR A 561 -10.70 30.78 -12.82
C TYR A 561 -11.65 30.13 -13.82
N ALA A 562 -12.48 29.18 -13.38
CA ALA A 562 -13.32 28.37 -14.27
C ALA A 562 -14.46 29.16 -14.94
N SER A 563 -14.85 30.34 -14.42
CA SER A 563 -15.85 31.19 -15.06
C SER A 563 -15.33 32.00 -16.27
N SER A 564 -14.03 31.97 -16.57
CA SER A 564 -13.45 32.78 -17.65
C SER A 564 -12.33 32.04 -18.40
N ALA A 565 -12.54 31.81 -19.70
CA ALA A 565 -11.52 31.26 -20.58
C ALA A 565 -10.25 32.12 -20.63
N GLU A 566 -10.36 33.46 -20.52
CA GLU A 566 -9.21 34.35 -20.45
C GLU A 566 -8.40 34.13 -19.17
N ARG A 567 -9.04 33.96 -18.02
CA ARG A 567 -8.35 33.70 -16.74
C ARG A 567 -7.69 32.34 -16.73
N LEU A 568 -8.35 31.31 -17.27
CA LEU A 568 -7.74 29.98 -17.46
C LEU A 568 -6.52 30.05 -18.38
N GLN A 569 -6.62 30.81 -19.47
CA GLN A 569 -5.49 30.98 -20.39
C GLN A 569 -4.32 31.70 -19.71
N LYS A 570 -4.58 32.77 -18.93
CA LYS A 570 -3.55 33.45 -18.14
C LYS A 570 -2.91 32.52 -17.10
N ALA A 571 -3.69 31.65 -16.46
CA ALA A 571 -3.16 30.64 -15.54
C ALA A 571 -2.25 29.64 -16.27
N ARG A 572 -2.67 29.14 -17.44
CA ARG A 572 -1.84 28.27 -18.31
C ARG A 572 -0.57 28.96 -18.80
N ASP A 573 -0.65 30.25 -19.12
CA ASP A 573 0.51 31.00 -19.60
C ASP A 573 1.60 31.10 -18.52
N ARG A 574 1.21 31.27 -17.25
CA ARG A 574 2.14 31.23 -16.10
C ARG A 574 2.81 29.87 -15.91
N LEU A 575 2.17 28.79 -16.36
CA LEU A 575 2.71 27.43 -16.27
C LEU A 575 3.71 27.09 -17.39
N ARG A 576 3.84 27.92 -18.45
CA ARG A 576 4.73 27.63 -19.59
C ARG A 576 6.20 27.52 -19.19
N GLU A 577 6.61 28.29 -18.19
CA GLU A 577 8.02 28.41 -17.77
C GLU A 577 8.36 27.55 -16.55
N ILE A 578 7.38 26.86 -15.94
CA ILE A 578 7.64 26.10 -14.72
C ILE A 578 8.56 24.90 -14.97
N ARG A 579 8.59 24.37 -16.21
CA ARG A 579 9.50 23.29 -16.62
C ARG A 579 10.98 23.68 -16.49
N SER A 580 11.28 24.98 -16.48
CA SER A 580 12.61 25.54 -16.20
C SER A 580 12.77 26.07 -14.78
N SER A 581 11.75 25.95 -13.92
CA SER A 581 11.83 26.35 -12.51
C SER A 581 12.51 25.28 -11.65
N VAL A 582 12.83 25.64 -10.41
CA VAL A 582 13.44 24.73 -9.42
C VAL A 582 12.59 23.49 -9.14
N LEU A 583 11.26 23.53 -9.38
CA LEU A 583 10.38 22.37 -9.22
C LEU A 583 10.79 21.18 -10.12
N PHE A 584 11.28 21.47 -11.32
CA PHE A 584 11.68 20.45 -12.30
C PHE A 584 13.18 20.48 -12.61
N ASP A 585 14.00 21.18 -11.81
CA ASP A 585 15.46 21.10 -11.90
C ASP A 585 15.97 19.88 -11.11
N VAL A 586 15.84 18.70 -11.71
CA VAL A 586 16.17 17.42 -11.06
C VAL A 586 17.67 17.28 -10.80
N GLU A 587 18.54 17.82 -11.66
CA GLU A 587 19.99 17.81 -11.44
C GLU A 587 20.38 18.59 -10.19
N ARG A 588 19.82 19.81 -10.03
CA ARG A 588 20.00 20.59 -8.81
C ARG A 588 19.46 19.86 -7.60
N TRP A 589 18.27 19.26 -7.72
CA TRP A 589 17.65 18.50 -6.62
C TRP A 589 18.57 17.36 -6.15
N VAL A 590 19.07 16.54 -7.09
CA VAL A 590 19.96 15.40 -6.80
C VAL A 590 21.26 15.87 -6.16
N LYS A 591 21.87 16.93 -6.68
CA LYS A 591 23.08 17.51 -6.09
C LYS A 591 22.87 17.95 -4.63
N CYS A 592 21.78 18.68 -4.35
CA CYS A 592 21.47 19.11 -2.99
C CYS A 592 21.13 17.93 -2.07
N TYR A 593 20.49 16.89 -2.61
CA TYR A 593 20.18 15.67 -1.87
C TYR A 593 21.47 14.95 -1.47
N GLU A 594 22.40 14.77 -2.42
CA GLU A 594 23.72 14.19 -2.20
C GLU A 594 24.57 14.97 -1.20
N GLU A 595 24.58 16.30 -1.29
CA GLU A 595 25.26 17.16 -0.31
C GLU A 595 24.66 16.99 1.10
N THR A 596 23.33 16.94 1.19
CA THR A 596 22.62 16.69 2.45
C THR A 596 23.00 15.33 3.04
N LEU A 597 23.02 14.27 2.22
CA LEU A 597 23.40 12.94 2.65
C LEU A 597 24.86 12.84 3.08
N ALA A 598 25.79 13.43 2.31
CA ALA A 598 27.22 13.40 2.64
C ALA A 598 27.50 14.06 4.00
N ASN A 599 26.78 15.14 4.34
CA ASN A 599 26.93 15.83 5.62
C ASN A 599 26.44 15.02 6.85
N LEU A 600 25.70 13.92 6.65
CA LEU A 600 25.25 13.06 7.76
C LEU A 600 26.34 12.05 8.20
N VAL A 601 27.32 11.81 7.33
CA VAL A 601 28.29 10.72 7.47
C VAL A 601 29.72 11.25 7.65
N GLN A 602 29.95 12.53 7.36
CA GLN A 602 31.14 13.31 7.74
C GLN A 602 31.09 13.72 9.21
#